data_AF-A0A0E9NID9-F1
#
_entry.id   AF-A0A0E9NID9-F1
#
_cell.length_a   1.000
_cell.length_b   1.000
_cell.length_c   1.000
_cell.angle_alpha   90.00
_cell.angle_beta   90.00
_cell.angle_gamma   90.00
#
_symmetry.space_group_name_H-M   'P 1'
#
loop_
_entity.id
_entity.type
_entity.pdbx_description
1 polymer ?
#
loop_
_entity_poly.entity_id
_entity_poly.type
_entity_poly.pdbx_seq_one_letter_code
_entity_poly.pdbx_strand_id
1 'polypeptide(L)'
;MMLNILSSLSIVSALLVINSTNPIVSVLLLISLFINVAGYLILNGLTFIGLTYLMVYVGAIAILFIFVIMLLNINKAELVSSTSESLPIGLLLGLTFLSSIYFLIPTTLLESEQLYYSIYNIFISDKIEHLPLLYSVSWDTNLLTVNQLMSLGLVMYNSHSIFLLIISFILLLSIMGAIVITKRDYTINT
;
A
#
# COMPACT_ATOMS: atom_id res chain seq x y z
N MET A 1 4.32 3.57 -19.73
CA MET A 1 3.85 4.96 -19.47
C MET A 1 2.77 5.03 -18.40
N MET A 2 1.65 4.31 -18.51
CA MET A 2 0.53 4.40 -17.56
C MET A 2 0.92 4.07 -16.10
N LEU A 3 1.72 3.02 -15.88
CA LEU A 3 2.22 2.64 -14.54
C LEU A 3 2.99 3.76 -13.84
N ASN A 4 3.84 4.49 -14.57
CA ASN A 4 4.64 5.58 -14.00
C ASN A 4 3.74 6.73 -13.53
N ILE A 5 2.68 7.04 -14.28
CA ILE A 5 1.71 8.07 -13.93
C ILE A 5 0.95 7.69 -12.65
N LEU A 6 0.50 6.43 -12.53
CA LEU A 6 -0.18 5.97 -11.31
C LEU A 6 0.78 5.99 -10.10
N SER A 7 2.05 5.62 -10.29
CA SER A 7 3.04 5.64 -9.22
C SER A 7 3.33 7.06 -8.72
N SER A 8 3.52 8.04 -9.62
CA SER A 8 3.76 9.43 -9.22
C SER A 8 2.52 10.03 -8.55
N LEU A 9 1.32 9.73 -9.04
CA LEU A 9 0.06 10.17 -8.44
C LEU A 9 -0.15 9.57 -7.04
N SER A 10 0.26 8.32 -6.82
CA SER A 10 0.21 7.69 -5.48
C SER A 10 1.13 8.38 -4.47
N ILE A 11 2.32 8.81 -4.90
CA ILE A 11 3.28 9.53 -4.04
C ILE A 11 2.75 10.93 -3.72
N VAL A 12 2.23 11.64 -4.71
CA VAL A 12 1.63 12.97 -4.53
C VAL A 12 0.43 12.89 -3.57
N SER A 13 -0.45 11.91 -3.75
CA SER A 13 -1.58 11.72 -2.82
C SER A 13 -1.11 11.40 -1.40
N ALA A 14 -0.09 10.56 -1.21
CA ALA A 14 0.49 10.27 0.11
C ALA A 14 1.00 11.53 0.82
N LEU A 15 1.73 12.39 0.11
CA LEU A 15 2.22 13.67 0.65
C LEU A 15 1.06 14.61 1.00
N LEU A 16 0.04 14.68 0.16
CA LEU A 16 -1.15 15.51 0.42
C LEU A 16 -1.96 15.01 1.63
N VAL A 17 -2.05 13.70 1.85
CA VAL A 17 -2.71 13.11 3.04
C VAL A 17 -2.07 13.65 4.32
N ILE A 18 -0.73 13.62 4.38
CA ILE A 18 0.05 14.05 5.55
C ILE A 18 -0.03 15.57 5.76
N ASN A 19 -0.01 16.35 4.67
CA ASN A 19 -0.01 17.82 4.75
C ASN A 19 -1.41 18.42 5.01
N SER A 20 -2.47 17.65 4.84
CA SER A 20 -3.85 18.16 4.97
C SER A 20 -4.23 18.44 6.43
N THR A 21 -4.76 19.64 6.69
CA THR A 21 -5.15 20.09 8.04
C THR A 21 -6.56 19.69 8.46
N ASN A 22 -7.39 19.27 7.50
CA ASN A 22 -8.75 18.80 7.76
C ASN A 22 -8.77 17.27 7.70
N PRO A 23 -9.11 16.57 8.80
CA PRO A 23 -9.00 15.11 8.87
C PRO A 23 -9.92 14.40 7.86
N ILE A 24 -11.09 14.98 7.55
CA ILE A 24 -12.00 14.45 6.53
C ILE A 24 -11.34 14.47 5.14
N VAL A 25 -10.64 15.55 4.80
CA VAL A 25 -9.93 15.68 3.50
C VAL A 25 -8.73 14.74 3.46
N SER A 26 -8.03 14.55 4.59
CA SER A 26 -6.95 13.56 4.72
C SER A 26 -7.40 12.16 4.35
N VAL A 27 -8.55 11.71 4.89
CA VAL A 27 -9.08 10.37 4.58
C VAL A 27 -9.58 10.27 3.14
N LEU A 28 -10.16 11.33 2.57
CA LEU A 28 -10.55 11.33 1.15
C LEU A 28 -9.33 11.18 0.22
N LEU A 29 -8.22 11.85 0.54
CA LEU A 29 -6.97 11.71 -0.19
C LEU A 29 -6.35 10.31 -0.01
N LEU A 30 -6.55 9.68 1.16
CA LEU A 30 -6.13 8.30 1.42
C LEU A 30 -6.95 7.30 0.60
N ILE A 31 -8.25 7.54 0.40
CA ILE A 31 -9.07 6.77 -0.54
C ILE A 31 -8.53 6.90 -1.97
N SER A 32 -8.19 8.11 -2.39
CA SER A 32 -7.57 8.36 -3.70
C SER A 32 -6.25 7.58 -3.86
N LEU A 33 -5.41 7.54 -2.82
CA LEU A 33 -4.19 6.75 -2.81
C LEU A 33 -4.47 5.26 -3.02
N PHE A 34 -5.42 4.67 -2.28
CA PHE A 34 -5.76 3.26 -2.45
C PHE A 34 -6.34 2.93 -3.82
N ILE A 35 -7.10 3.83 -4.44
CA ILE A 35 -7.58 3.65 -5.81
C ILE A 35 -6.42 3.64 -6.80
N ASN A 36 -5.44 4.55 -6.64
CA ASN A 36 -4.25 4.58 -7.48
C ASN A 36 -3.39 3.32 -7.32
N VAL A 37 -3.21 2.83 -6.10
CA VAL A 37 -2.48 1.58 -5.82
C VAL A 37 -3.22 0.36 -6.37
N ALA A 38 -4.54 0.29 -6.23
CA ALA A 38 -5.35 -0.79 -6.80
C ALA A 38 -5.25 -0.79 -8.34
N GLY A 39 -5.35 0.38 -8.97
CA GLY A 39 -5.11 0.53 -10.41
C GLY A 39 -3.73 0.04 -10.81
N TYR A 40 -2.69 0.45 -10.09
CA TYR A 40 -1.30 0.02 -10.34
C TYR A 40 -1.16 -1.52 -10.27
N LEU A 41 -1.75 -2.16 -9.27
CA LEU A 41 -1.73 -3.62 -9.12
C LEU A 41 -2.48 -4.34 -10.24
N ILE A 42 -3.66 -3.84 -10.64
CA ILE A 42 -4.44 -4.41 -11.74
C ILE A 42 -3.66 -4.33 -13.06
N LEU A 43 -3.01 -3.19 -13.34
CA LEU A 43 -2.19 -3.02 -14.54
C LEU A 43 -0.96 -3.95 -14.56
N ASN A 44 -0.41 -4.28 -13.39
CA ASN A 44 0.67 -5.27 -13.24
C ASN A 44 0.17 -6.72 -13.35
N GLY A 45 -1.11 -6.93 -13.65
CA GLY A 45 -1.72 -8.25 -13.79
C GLY A 45 -2.17 -8.88 -12.48
N LEU A 46 -2.02 -8.23 -11.32
CA LEU A 46 -2.44 -8.72 -10.00
C LEU A 46 -3.91 -8.36 -9.72
N THR A 47 -4.82 -8.91 -10.51
CA THR A 47 -6.25 -8.54 -10.49
C THR A 47 -6.93 -8.89 -9.17
N PHE A 48 -6.65 -10.06 -8.58
CA PHE A 48 -7.28 -10.46 -7.32
C PHE A 48 -6.90 -9.54 -6.14
N ILE A 49 -5.61 -9.26 -5.98
CA ILE A 49 -5.11 -8.40 -4.90
C ILE A 49 -5.61 -6.95 -5.13
N GLY A 50 -5.57 -6.45 -6.36
CA GLY A 50 -6.05 -5.10 -6.67
C GLY A 50 -7.55 -4.91 -6.37
N LEU A 51 -8.39 -5.90 -6.69
CA LEU A 51 -9.81 -5.88 -6.34
C LEU A 51 -10.05 -5.96 -4.82
N THR A 52 -9.25 -6.76 -4.11
CA THR A 52 -9.33 -6.86 -2.64
C THR A 52 -8.94 -5.53 -1.98
N TYR A 53 -7.99 -4.79 -2.56
CA TYR A 53 -7.66 -3.43 -2.12
C TYR A 53 -8.88 -2.49 -2.18
N LEU A 54 -9.64 -2.52 -3.27
CA LEU A 54 -10.87 -1.73 -3.40
C LEU A 54 -11.95 -2.19 -2.42
N MET A 55 -12.18 -3.50 -2.30
CA MET A 55 -13.25 -4.03 -1.44
C MET A 55 -13.00 -3.80 0.05
N VAL A 56 -11.79 -4.07 0.54
CA VAL A 56 -11.48 -4.05 1.98
C VAL A 56 -10.98 -2.68 2.41
N TYR A 57 -9.97 -2.13 1.74
CA TYR A 57 -9.34 -0.89 2.18
C TYR A 57 -10.18 0.34 1.84
N VAL A 58 -10.63 0.47 0.59
CA VAL A 58 -11.52 1.59 0.20
C VAL A 58 -12.93 1.36 0.74
N GLY A 59 -13.48 0.15 0.59
CA GLY A 59 -14.87 -0.15 0.93
C GLY A 59 -15.17 -0.20 2.43
N ALA A 60 -14.37 -0.92 3.22
CA ALA A 60 -14.67 -1.07 4.65
C ALA A 60 -13.87 -0.10 5.53
N ILE A 61 -12.54 -0.13 5.42
CA ILE A 61 -11.64 0.54 6.37
C ILE A 61 -11.73 2.07 6.23
N ALA A 62 -11.62 2.60 5.02
CA ALA A 62 -11.63 4.06 4.81
C ALA A 62 -13.01 4.68 5.08
N ILE A 63 -14.11 4.00 4.73
CA ILE A 63 -15.47 4.47 5.03
C ILE A 63 -15.71 4.47 6.55
N LEU A 64 -15.22 3.44 7.27
CA LEU A 64 -15.28 3.42 8.74
C LEU A 64 -14.51 4.61 9.32
N PHE A 65 -13.32 4.91 8.81
CA PHE A 65 -12.58 6.11 9.25
C PHE A 65 -13.36 7.40 9.02
N ILE A 66 -14.01 7.58 7.85
CA ILE A 66 -14.86 8.77 7.62
C ILE A 66 -15.99 8.83 8.64
N PHE A 67 -16.67 7.72 8.90
CA PHE A 67 -17.75 7.66 9.88
C PHE A 67 -17.28 8.04 11.28
N VAL A 68 -16.17 7.45 11.74
CA VAL A 68 -15.59 7.72 13.07
C VAL A 68 -15.16 9.19 13.18
N ILE A 69 -14.44 9.72 12.19
CA ILE A 69 -13.93 11.09 12.21
C ILE A 69 -15.08 12.11 12.16
N MET A 70 -16.19 11.80 11.49
CA MET A 70 -17.36 12.67 11.44
C MET A 70 -18.15 12.67 12.76
N LEU A 71 -18.21 11.53 13.45
CA LEU A 71 -18.84 11.44 14.77
C LEU A 71 -18.01 12.11 15.87
N LEU A 72 -16.69 12.12 15.71
CA LEU A 72 -15.78 12.78 16.62
C LEU A 72 -15.70 14.28 16.31
N ASN A 73 -15.99 15.13 17.29
CA ASN A 73 -15.73 16.57 17.15
C ASN A 73 -14.22 16.84 17.34
N ILE A 74 -13.45 16.68 16.26
CA ILE A 74 -12.00 16.91 16.27
C ILE A 74 -11.75 18.41 16.18
N ASN A 75 -11.62 19.04 17.34
CA ASN A 75 -11.16 20.42 17.42
C ASN A 75 -9.67 20.49 17.09
N LYS A 76 -9.30 21.46 16.24
CA LYS A 76 -7.91 21.78 15.91
C LYS A 76 -7.26 22.32 17.18
N ALA A 77 -6.68 21.44 17.98
CA ALA A 77 -5.79 21.85 19.06
C ALA A 77 -4.69 22.69 18.40
N GLU A 78 -4.59 23.93 18.85
CA GLU A 78 -3.61 24.93 18.41
C GLU A 78 -2.22 24.27 18.39
N LEU A 79 -1.70 24.00 17.19
CA LEU A 79 -0.34 23.53 16.96
C LEU A 79 0.61 24.71 17.20
N VAL A 80 0.61 25.26 18.41
CA VAL A 80 1.53 26.30 18.84
C VAL A 80 2.40 25.70 19.93
N SER A 81 3.54 25.20 19.49
CA SER A 81 4.88 25.30 20.11
C SER A 81 5.67 24.00 19.90
N SER A 82 6.83 24.14 19.24
CA SER A 82 7.89 23.12 19.01
C SER A 82 7.78 22.17 17.80
N THR A 83 7.27 22.61 16.63
CA THR A 83 7.54 21.91 15.34
C THR A 83 9.04 21.76 15.03
N SER A 84 9.92 22.50 15.70
CA SER A 84 11.37 22.36 15.58
C SER A 84 11.95 21.14 16.29
N GLU A 85 11.27 20.55 17.28
CA GLU A 85 11.81 19.41 18.04
C GLU A 85 11.50 18.05 17.38
N SER A 86 10.43 17.94 16.59
CA SER A 86 10.11 16.71 15.84
C SER A 86 10.83 16.61 14.49
N LEU A 87 11.38 17.71 13.98
CA LEU A 87 12.18 17.74 12.75
C LEU A 87 13.42 16.82 12.79
N PRO A 88 14.27 16.82 13.83
CA PRO A 88 15.42 15.91 13.89
C PRO A 88 15.03 14.43 13.95
N ILE A 89 13.91 14.10 14.61
CA ILE A 89 13.40 12.71 14.66
C ILE A 89 12.90 12.26 13.27
N GLY A 90 12.18 13.13 12.56
CA GLY A 90 11.72 12.86 11.21
C GLY A 90 12.89 12.72 10.23
N LEU A 91 13.92 13.55 10.39
CA LEU A 91 15.13 13.49 9.57
C LEU A 91 15.94 12.22 9.85
N LEU A 92 16.07 11.80 11.11
CA LEU A 92 16.74 10.54 11.47
C LEU A 92 16.02 9.34 10.84
N LEU A 93 14.68 9.27 10.96
CA LEU A 93 13.86 8.25 10.31
C LEU A 93 14.01 8.29 8.79
N GLY A 94 13.95 9.48 8.18
CA GLY A 94 14.18 9.67 6.75
C GLY A 94 15.54 9.18 6.29
N LEU A 95 16.62 9.47 7.03
CA LEU A 95 17.97 8.98 6.74
C LEU A 95 18.06 7.46 6.86
N THR A 96 17.48 6.86 7.91
CA THR A 96 17.48 5.39 8.03
C THR A 96 16.77 4.74 6.85
N PHE A 97 15.64 5.30 6.43
CA PHE A 97 14.91 4.82 5.26
C PHE A 97 15.74 4.97 3.97
N LEU A 98 16.34 6.14 3.73
CA LEU A 98 17.22 6.38 2.57
C LEU A 98 18.43 5.45 2.55
N SER A 99 19.04 5.19 3.70
CA SER A 99 20.17 4.27 3.81
C SER A 99 19.78 2.83 3.43
N SER A 100 18.56 2.41 3.81
CA SER A 100 18.04 1.09 3.43
C SER A 100 17.80 0.98 1.93
N ILE A 101 17.32 2.05 1.28
CA ILE A 101 17.17 2.11 -0.18
C ILE A 101 18.54 2.02 -0.84
N TYR A 102 19.54 2.76 -0.35
CA TYR A 102 20.90 2.74 -0.88
C TYR A 102 21.52 1.34 -0.81
N PHE A 103 21.35 0.64 0.31
CA PHE A 103 21.84 -0.74 0.47
C PHE A 103 21.14 -1.74 -0.46
N LEU A 104 19.86 -1.51 -0.78
CA LEU A 104 19.09 -2.37 -1.68
C LEU A 104 19.52 -2.21 -3.15
N ILE A 105 20.19 -1.11 -3.52
CA ILE A 105 20.73 -0.92 -4.86
C ILE A 105 21.95 -1.85 -5.02
N PRO A 106 21.90 -2.86 -5.90
CA PRO A 106 23.00 -3.80 -6.05
C PRO A 106 24.27 -3.04 -6.44
N THR A 107 25.30 -3.14 -5.59
CA THR A 107 26.61 -2.46 -5.73
C THR A 107 27.35 -2.86 -7.00
N THR A 108 26.93 -3.95 -7.66
CA THR A 108 27.37 -4.36 -8.99
C THR A 108 27.00 -3.37 -10.11
N LEU A 109 26.16 -2.37 -9.84
CA LEU A 109 25.82 -1.27 -10.76
C LEU A 109 26.68 -0.01 -10.57
N LEU A 110 27.46 0.09 -9.49
CA LEU A 110 28.28 1.27 -9.17
C LEU A 110 29.73 1.18 -9.65
N GLU A 111 30.23 -0.02 -9.95
CA GLU A 111 31.58 -0.26 -10.50
C GLU A 111 31.64 -0.28 -12.03
N SER A 112 30.50 -0.20 -12.71
CA SER A 112 30.49 -0.17 -14.16
C SER A 112 30.36 1.26 -14.70
N GLU A 113 31.32 1.65 -15.54
CA GLU A 113 31.25 2.67 -16.61
C GLU A 113 29.99 2.55 -17.53
N GLN A 114 29.00 1.73 -17.15
CA GLN A 114 27.76 1.48 -17.85
C GLN A 114 26.64 2.45 -17.43
N LEU A 115 26.74 3.20 -16.33
CA LEU A 115 25.71 4.20 -15.97
C LEU A 115 25.66 5.36 -16.98
N TYR A 116 26.80 5.81 -17.51
CA TYR A 116 26.82 6.84 -18.57
C TYR A 116 26.24 6.31 -19.90
N TYR A 117 26.61 5.09 -20.29
CA TYR A 117 26.08 4.45 -21.50
C TYR A 117 24.61 4.02 -21.37
N SER A 118 24.13 3.65 -20.17
CA SER A 118 22.74 3.30 -19.92
C SER A 118 21.84 4.54 -19.92
N ILE A 119 22.28 5.67 -19.34
CA ILE A 119 21.53 6.94 -19.42
C ILE A 119 21.54 7.47 -20.87
N TYR A 120 22.67 7.37 -21.59
CA TYR A 120 22.74 7.73 -23.02
C TYR A 120 21.83 6.82 -23.87
N ASN A 121 21.83 5.51 -23.61
CA ASN A 121 20.94 4.58 -24.31
C ASN A 121 19.49 4.70 -23.86
N ILE A 122 19.15 5.15 -22.65
CA ILE A 122 17.76 5.45 -22.27
C ILE A 122 17.25 6.66 -23.05
N PHE A 123 18.10 7.66 -23.29
CA PHE A 123 17.76 8.81 -24.16
C PHE A 123 17.78 8.49 -25.67
N ILE A 124 18.53 7.47 -26.11
CA ILE A 124 18.59 7.03 -27.53
C ILE A 124 17.66 5.83 -27.84
N SER A 125 17.23 5.07 -26.82
CA SER A 125 16.40 3.86 -26.97
C SER A 125 14.91 4.13 -27.09
N ASP A 126 14.45 5.39 -26.97
CA ASP A 126 13.14 5.79 -27.49
C ASP A 126 13.04 5.59 -29.03
N LYS A 127 14.14 5.24 -29.71
CA LYS A 127 14.17 4.88 -31.15
C LYS A 127 14.39 3.39 -31.46
N ILE A 128 14.57 2.49 -30.50
CA ILE A 128 14.84 1.05 -30.74
C ILE A 128 13.71 0.18 -30.16
N GLU A 129 12.45 0.53 -30.43
CA GLU A 129 11.26 -0.12 -29.87
C GLU A 129 10.90 -1.51 -30.44
N HIS A 130 11.80 -2.20 -31.14
CA HIS A 130 11.46 -3.49 -31.75
C HIS A 130 12.46 -4.60 -31.41
N LEU A 131 12.65 -4.89 -30.12
CA LEU A 131 12.89 -6.27 -29.72
C LEU A 131 11.64 -6.78 -28.98
N PRO A 132 10.79 -7.60 -29.61
CA PRO A 132 9.74 -8.28 -28.88
C PRO A 132 10.43 -9.17 -27.85
N LEU A 133 10.13 -8.94 -26.57
CA LEU A 133 10.45 -9.89 -25.50
C LEU A 133 9.85 -11.23 -25.91
N LEU A 134 10.70 -12.18 -26.30
CA LEU A 134 10.30 -13.52 -26.70
C LEU A 134 9.79 -14.26 -25.45
N TYR A 135 8.50 -14.09 -25.17
CA TYR A 135 7.82 -14.92 -24.19
C TYR A 135 7.76 -16.33 -24.77
N SER A 136 8.60 -17.24 -24.29
CA SER A 136 8.49 -18.64 -24.64
C SER A 136 7.19 -19.16 -24.04
N VAL A 137 6.14 -19.26 -24.85
CA VAL A 137 4.87 -19.85 -24.45
C VAL A 137 5.11 -21.36 -24.28
N SER A 138 5.26 -21.81 -23.04
CA SER A 138 5.30 -23.23 -22.70
C SER A 138 3.88 -23.79 -22.77
N TRP A 139 3.62 -24.59 -23.82
CA TRP A 139 2.30 -25.15 -24.11
C TRP A 139 1.74 -26.03 -22.98
N ASP A 140 2.62 -26.65 -22.19
CA ASP A 140 2.26 -27.47 -21.03
C ASP A 140 1.61 -26.65 -19.91
N THR A 141 1.96 -25.36 -19.77
CA THR A 141 1.45 -24.50 -18.68
C THR A 141 0.07 -23.93 -18.96
N ASN A 142 -0.32 -23.83 -20.24
CA ASN A 142 -1.65 -23.36 -20.65
C ASN A 142 -2.75 -24.41 -20.44
N LEU A 143 -2.40 -25.69 -20.23
CA LEU A 143 -3.39 -26.73 -19.91
C LEU A 143 -3.85 -26.66 -18.44
N LEU A 144 -3.12 -25.92 -17.61
CA LEU A 144 -3.40 -25.70 -16.19
C LEU A 144 -3.55 -24.20 -15.90
N THR A 145 -4.36 -23.47 -16.68
CA THR A 145 -4.66 -22.05 -16.37
C THR A 145 -5.35 -21.93 -15.03
N VAL A 146 -4.56 -21.81 -13.97
CA VAL A 146 -5.03 -21.58 -12.61
C VAL A 146 -5.19 -20.08 -12.39
N ASN A 147 -6.41 -19.65 -12.08
CA ASN A 147 -6.69 -18.25 -11.75
C ASN A 147 -5.94 -17.86 -10.46
N GLN A 148 -5.61 -16.57 -10.31
CA GLN A 148 -4.86 -16.05 -9.15
C GLN A 148 -5.52 -16.36 -7.81
N LEU A 149 -6.85 -16.32 -7.74
CA LEU A 149 -7.60 -16.69 -6.53
C LEU A 149 -7.46 -18.19 -6.23
N MET A 150 -7.44 -19.04 -7.26
CA MET A 150 -7.29 -20.49 -7.11
C MET A 150 -5.88 -20.85 -6.64
N SER A 151 -4.85 -20.25 -7.22
CA SER A 151 -3.46 -20.49 -6.79
C SER A 151 -3.22 -20.04 -5.35
N LEU A 152 -3.72 -18.85 -4.98
CA LEU A 152 -3.62 -18.35 -3.61
C LEU A 152 -4.39 -19.26 -2.64
N GLY A 153 -5.62 -19.64 -2.99
CA GLY A 153 -6.43 -20.55 -2.18
C GLY A 153 -5.75 -21.91 -1.96
N LEU A 154 -5.20 -22.52 -3.00
CA LEU A 154 -4.55 -23.83 -2.90
C LEU A 154 -3.34 -23.80 -1.96
N VAL A 155 -2.53 -22.74 -2.03
CA VAL A 155 -1.39 -22.57 -1.10
C VAL A 155 -1.87 -22.29 0.32
N MET A 156 -2.83 -21.39 0.50
CA MET A 156 -3.30 -20.98 1.84
C MET A 156 -4.02 -22.09 2.59
N TYR A 157 -4.85 -22.88 1.90
CA TYR A 157 -5.59 -23.97 2.54
C TYR A 157 -4.79 -25.26 2.70
N ASN A 158 -3.82 -25.54 1.83
CA ASN A 158 -3.09 -26.81 1.86
C ASN A 158 -1.75 -26.72 2.60
N SER A 159 -0.85 -25.83 2.16
CA SER A 159 0.51 -25.78 2.72
C SER A 159 0.64 -24.85 3.92
N HIS A 160 -0.14 -23.78 3.97
CA HIS A 160 -0.01 -22.71 4.97
C HIS A 160 -1.27 -22.50 5.83
N SER A 161 -2.02 -23.57 6.07
CA SER A 161 -3.30 -23.53 6.80
C SER A 161 -3.20 -22.94 8.21
N ILE A 162 -2.03 -23.06 8.87
CA ILE A 162 -1.80 -22.51 10.19
C ILE A 162 -1.96 -20.98 10.24
N PHE A 163 -1.53 -20.26 9.19
CA PHE A 163 -1.69 -18.80 9.13
C PHE A 163 -3.15 -18.40 9.04
N LEU A 164 -3.98 -19.19 8.33
CA LEU A 164 -5.41 -18.95 8.25
C LEU A 164 -6.09 -19.13 9.61
N LEU A 165 -5.68 -20.14 10.39
CA LEU A 165 -6.16 -20.32 11.76
C LEU A 165 -5.81 -19.13 12.67
N ILE A 166 -4.58 -18.62 12.56
CA ILE A 166 -4.15 -17.43 13.32
C ILE A 166 -5.00 -16.20 12.93
N ILE A 167 -5.26 -16.00 11.63
CA ILE A 167 -6.12 -14.91 11.14
C ILE A 167 -7.55 -15.04 11.69
N SER A 168 -8.09 -16.25 11.79
CA SER A 168 -9.42 -16.47 12.40
C SER A 168 -9.46 -16.03 13.86
N PHE A 169 -8.44 -16.36 14.66
CA PHE A 169 -8.34 -15.88 16.03
C PHE A 169 -8.17 -14.36 16.13
N ILE A 170 -7.43 -13.74 15.21
CA ILE A 170 -7.27 -12.28 15.13
C ILE A 170 -8.62 -11.60 14.84
N LEU A 171 -9.40 -12.14 13.90
CA LEU A 171 -10.74 -11.61 13.57
C LEU A 171 -11.70 -11.75 14.75
N LEU A 172 -11.68 -12.88 15.46
CA LEU A 172 -12.46 -13.08 16.68
C LEU A 172 -12.07 -12.05 17.75
N LEU A 173 -10.77 -11.86 17.97
CA LEU A 173 -10.25 -10.90 18.95
C LEU A 173 -10.63 -9.46 18.58
N SER A 174 -10.61 -9.10 17.29
CA SER A 174 -11.03 -7.79 16.81
C SER A 174 -12.48 -7.48 17.18
N ILE A 175 -13.39 -8.45 17.00
CA ILE A 175 -14.81 -8.29 17.34
C ILE A 175 -14.99 -8.23 18.87
N MET A 176 -14.38 -9.16 19.62
CA MET A 176 -14.49 -9.19 21.08
C MET A 176 -13.93 -7.90 21.71
N GLY A 177 -12.80 -7.40 21.20
CA GLY A 177 -12.19 -6.14 21.64
C GLY A 177 -13.12 -4.95 21.42
N ALA A 178 -13.72 -4.83 20.23
CA ALA A 178 -14.68 -3.77 19.94
C ALA A 178 -15.91 -3.82 20.88
N ILE A 179 -16.42 -5.02 21.18
CA ILE A 179 -17.58 -5.20 22.09
C ILE A 179 -17.22 -4.82 23.52
N VAL A 180 -16.10 -5.32 24.05
CA VAL A 180 -15.70 -5.05 25.43
C VAL A 180 -15.45 -3.56 25.67
N ILE A 181 -14.84 -2.86 24.70
CA ILE A 181 -14.57 -1.41 24.82
C ILE A 181 -15.86 -0.59 24.76
N THR A 182 -16.88 -1.03 24.02
CA THR A 182 -18.15 -0.29 23.87
C THR A 182 -19.21 -0.66 24.91
N LYS A 183 -19.05 -1.79 25.61
CA LYS A 183 -19.98 -2.24 26.64
C LYS A 183 -19.91 -1.32 27.86
N ARG A 184 -21.03 -0.68 28.19
CA ARG A 184 -21.19 0.12 29.40
C ARG A 184 -21.95 -0.65 30.47
N ASP A 185 -21.36 -0.73 31.67
CA ASP A 185 -22.03 -1.34 32.82
C ASP A 185 -23.03 -0.34 33.42
N TYR A 186 -24.30 -0.74 33.47
CA TYR A 186 -25.33 -0.01 34.19
C TYR A 186 -25.45 -0.59 35.59
N THR A 187 -24.84 0.06 36.58
CA THR A 187 -25.17 -0.20 37.98
C THR A 187 -26.43 0.58 38.34
N ILE A 188 -27.52 -0.16 38.58
CA ILE A 188 -28.76 0.40 39.11
C ILE A 188 -28.52 0.62 40.61
N ASN A 189 -28.31 1.89 41.00
CA ASN A 189 -28.30 2.27 42.41
C ASN A 189 -29.73 2.14 42.95
N THR A 190 -29.94 1.15 43.81
CA THR A 190 -31.09 1.07 44.73
C THR A 190 -30.82 1.89 45.98
#